data_AF-A0A3D2QC27-F1
#
_entry.id   AF-A0A3D2QC27-F1
#
_cell.length_a   1.000
_cell.length_b   1.000
_cell.length_c   1.000
_cell.angle_alpha   90.00
_cell.angle_beta   90.00
_cell.angle_gamma   90.00
#
_symmetry.space_group_name_H-M   'P 1'
#
loop_
_entity.id
_entity.type
_entity.pdbx_description
1 polymer ?
#
loop_
_entity_poly.entity_id
_entity_poly.type
_entity_poly.pdbx_seq_one_letter_code
_entity_poly.pdbx_strand_id
1 'polypeptide(L)'
;HAGRLLPGETDEDVLAIARLARKVQWKYKEITGHGGCQVTVSTASFVPKPYTAFQWVPQDTLDEIRRKQRLLIEALRVKNITFQYHDSQTSIMEGVFARGDRRLGKALYLAWKAGESFDGWGDQFRYDRWQQALQEAGVDPDFYNHRLRGETERFPWEHLQPGVSRAFLAREYARAKEQMLTKDCRQGKCNGCGVCQKLGVPVVDYSGHAYDASAEPKFVPAAERTASVRKALRAAAAAAGYDLLAPAVAQVAAATAYKAAGTPAAEGVAE
;
A
#
# COMPACT_ATOMS: atom_id res chain seq x y z
N HIS A 1 1.41 12.59 16.81
CA HIS A 1 1.94 11.39 16.11
C HIS A 1 0.77 10.67 15.48
N ALA A 2 0.84 10.29 14.19
CA ALA A 2 -0.21 9.55 13.50
C ALA A 2 0.04 8.05 13.66
N GLY A 3 -0.60 7.41 14.63
CA GLY A 3 -0.52 5.94 14.79
C GLY A 3 -1.47 5.25 13.81
N ARG A 4 -1.02 4.19 13.13
CA ARG A 4 -1.91 3.29 12.39
C ARG A 4 -2.20 2.07 13.24
N LEU A 5 -3.48 1.73 13.41
CA LEU A 5 -3.88 0.51 14.10
C LEU A 5 -3.69 -0.69 13.17
N LEU A 6 -2.65 -1.48 13.40
CA LEU A 6 -2.27 -2.59 12.53
C LEU A 6 -3.10 -3.86 12.83
N PRO A 7 -3.35 -4.71 11.83
CA PRO A 7 -3.90 -6.04 12.02
C PRO A 7 -2.92 -6.89 12.84
N GLY A 8 -3.44 -7.60 13.83
CA GLY A 8 -2.64 -8.43 14.75
C GLY A 8 -1.99 -7.69 15.93
N GLU A 9 -2.16 -6.36 16.05
CA GLU A 9 -1.82 -5.64 17.29
C GLU A 9 -2.67 -6.12 18.45
N THR A 10 -2.05 -6.23 19.63
CA THR A 10 -2.77 -6.54 20.87
C THR A 10 -3.36 -5.27 21.50
N ASP A 11 -4.24 -5.46 22.49
CA ASP A 11 -4.78 -4.33 23.26
C ASP A 11 -3.66 -3.56 23.99
N GLU A 12 -2.60 -4.25 24.40
CA GLU A 12 -1.42 -3.62 25.00
C GLU A 12 -0.70 -2.68 24.02
N ASP A 13 -0.59 -3.07 22.75
CA ASP A 13 0.01 -2.27 21.68
C ASP A 13 -0.83 -1.01 21.42
N VAL A 14 -2.14 -1.16 21.31
CA VAL A 14 -3.08 -0.04 21.13
C VAL A 14 -2.98 0.93 22.32
N LEU A 15 -2.99 0.41 23.55
CA LEU A 15 -2.86 1.23 24.76
C LEU A 15 -1.46 1.85 24.91
N ALA A 16 -0.43 1.35 24.22
CA ALA A 16 0.90 1.95 24.22
C ALA A 16 0.89 3.37 23.65
N ILE A 17 -0.03 3.67 22.72
CA ILE A 17 -0.23 5.02 22.16
C ILE A 17 -0.63 5.99 23.29
N ALA A 18 -1.58 5.58 24.15
CA ALA A 18 -2.00 6.39 25.28
C ALA A 18 -0.89 6.57 26.32
N ARG A 19 -0.13 5.52 26.60
CA ARG A 19 1.05 5.60 27.50
C ARG A 19 2.10 6.57 26.94
N LEU A 20 2.36 6.54 25.64
CA LEU A 20 3.30 7.45 24.99
C LEU A 20 2.83 8.91 25.09
N ALA A 21 1.56 9.19 24.84
CA ALA A 21 1.00 10.54 24.96
C ALA A 21 1.18 11.12 26.38
N ARG A 22 0.97 10.30 27.41
CA ARG A 22 1.22 10.68 28.81
C ARG A 22 2.69 10.92 29.11
N LYS A 23 3.58 10.06 28.58
CA LYS A 23 5.04 10.25 28.70
C LYS A 23 5.50 11.59 28.10
N VAL A 24 4.91 12.01 26.97
CA VAL A 24 5.19 13.33 26.38
C VAL A 24 4.78 14.47 27.30
N GLN A 25 3.59 14.41 27.91
CA GLN A 25 3.16 15.43 28.88
C GLN A 25 4.07 15.48 30.12
N TRP A 26 4.48 14.32 30.64
CA TRP A 26 5.43 14.27 31.75
C TRP A 26 6.77 14.84 31.37
N LYS A 27 7.27 14.51 30.18
CA LYS A 27 8.55 15.05 29.71
C LYS A 27 8.52 16.57 29.55
N TYR A 28 7.41 17.12 29.07
CA TYR A 28 7.20 18.56 29.02
C TYR A 28 7.27 19.19 30.41
N LYS A 29 6.59 18.59 31.41
CA LYS A 29 6.59 19.08 32.79
C LYS A 29 7.99 19.03 33.41
N GLU A 30 8.74 17.96 33.17
CA GLU A 30 10.14 17.82 33.63
C GLU A 30 11.03 18.94 33.09
N ILE A 31 10.88 19.30 31.82
CA ILE A 31 11.73 20.30 31.15
C ILE A 31 11.32 21.73 31.52
N THR A 32 10.02 22.01 31.54
CA THR A 32 9.52 23.39 31.68
C THR A 32 9.17 23.78 33.12
N GLY A 33 9.06 22.80 34.03
CA GLY A 33 8.53 23.00 35.39
C GLY A 33 7.02 23.26 35.45
N HIS A 34 6.35 23.43 34.30
CA HIS A 34 4.95 23.79 34.21
C HIS A 34 4.11 22.65 33.62
N GLY A 35 2.89 22.48 34.12
CA GLY A 35 1.90 21.58 33.53
C GLY A 35 1.21 22.22 32.32
N GLY A 36 0.21 21.51 31.76
CA GLY A 36 -0.69 22.12 30.78
C GLY A 36 -0.37 21.88 29.31
N CYS A 37 0.66 21.08 28.99
CA CYS A 37 0.99 20.71 27.62
C CYS A 37 -0.22 20.09 26.90
N GLN A 38 -0.64 20.71 25.80
CA GLN A 38 -1.64 20.15 24.91
C GLN A 38 -1.00 19.13 23.98
N VAL A 39 -1.50 17.90 23.99
CA VAL A 39 -1.02 16.82 23.14
C VAL A 39 -2.14 16.35 22.23
N THR A 40 -1.96 16.51 20.92
CA THR A 40 -2.87 15.94 19.92
C THR A 40 -2.38 14.57 19.48
N VAL A 41 -3.21 13.56 19.71
CA VAL A 41 -3.01 12.19 19.25
C VAL A 41 -3.96 11.95 18.09
N SER A 42 -3.41 11.60 16.93
CA SER A 42 -4.21 11.29 15.74
C SER A 42 -3.99 9.82 15.39
N THR A 43 -5.05 9.07 15.10
CA THR A 43 -4.91 7.67 14.68
C THR A 43 -5.74 7.35 13.45
N ALA A 44 -5.23 6.48 12.60
CA ALA A 44 -5.92 5.99 11.41
C ALA A 44 -6.09 4.48 11.49
N SER A 45 -7.20 3.97 10.99
CA SER A 45 -7.36 2.54 10.74
C SER A 45 -6.34 2.10 9.69
N PHE A 46 -5.75 0.92 9.85
CA PHE A 46 -4.90 0.39 8.80
C PHE A 46 -5.73 0.04 7.56
N VAL A 47 -5.27 0.50 6.40
CA VAL A 47 -5.82 0.15 5.10
C VAL A 47 -4.70 -0.47 4.26
N PRO A 48 -4.80 -1.76 3.89
CA PRO A 48 -3.82 -2.42 3.03
C PRO A 48 -3.78 -1.75 1.67
N LYS A 49 -2.65 -1.12 1.32
CA LYS A 49 -2.47 -0.45 0.04
C LYS A 49 -1.61 -1.31 -0.90
N PRO A 50 -1.89 -1.31 -2.22
CA PRO A 50 -1.04 -1.90 -3.24
C PRO A 50 0.43 -1.49 -3.09
N TYR A 51 1.35 -2.39 -3.45
CA TYR A 51 2.78 -2.12 -3.46
C TYR A 51 3.39 -1.72 -2.12
N THR A 52 2.77 -2.14 -1.03
CA THR A 52 3.31 -1.99 0.33
C THR A 52 3.65 -3.36 0.92
N ALA A 53 4.52 -3.38 1.93
CA ALA A 53 4.88 -4.62 2.64
C ALA A 53 3.64 -5.34 3.20
N PHE A 54 2.59 -4.60 3.56
CA PHE A 54 1.38 -5.16 4.16
C PHE A 54 0.24 -5.39 3.15
N GLN A 55 0.49 -5.37 1.83
CA GLN A 55 -0.55 -5.56 0.81
C GLN A 55 -1.29 -6.91 0.87
N TRP A 56 -0.69 -7.90 1.55
CA TRP A 56 -1.18 -9.28 1.72
C TRP A 56 -2.14 -9.43 2.90
N VAL A 57 -2.08 -8.48 3.83
CA VAL A 57 -2.69 -8.59 5.15
C VAL A 57 -4.17 -8.20 5.07
N PRO A 58 -5.05 -8.92 5.78
CA PRO A 58 -6.44 -8.49 5.92
C PRO A 58 -6.51 -7.14 6.64
N GLN A 59 -7.57 -6.39 6.36
CA GLN A 59 -7.97 -5.27 7.18
C GLN A 59 -8.85 -5.79 8.33
N ASP A 60 -8.75 -5.18 9.50
CA ASP A 60 -9.67 -5.46 10.61
C ASP A 60 -11.13 -5.18 10.21
N THR A 61 -12.07 -5.91 10.82
CA THR A 61 -13.51 -5.68 10.62
C THR A 61 -13.92 -4.32 11.16
N LEU A 62 -15.06 -3.81 10.69
CA LEU A 62 -15.62 -2.56 11.19
C LEU A 62 -15.80 -2.56 12.72
N ASP A 63 -16.26 -3.69 13.26
CA ASP A 63 -16.47 -3.84 14.70
C ASP A 63 -15.15 -3.82 15.49
N GLU A 64 -14.11 -4.46 14.96
CA GLU A 64 -12.80 -4.48 15.61
C GLU A 64 -12.12 -3.11 15.55
N ILE A 65 -12.21 -2.40 14.42
CA ILE A 65 -11.76 -1.01 14.30
C ILE A 65 -12.46 -0.14 15.34
N ARG A 66 -13.79 -0.23 15.44
CA ARG A 66 -14.59 0.52 16.42
C ARG A 66 -14.22 0.14 17.86
N ARG A 67 -13.94 -1.13 18.14
CA ARG A 67 -13.48 -1.60 19.46
C ARG A 67 -12.15 -0.96 19.85
N LYS A 68 -11.15 -1.01 18.97
CA LYS A 68 -9.83 -0.38 19.18
C LYS A 68 -9.95 1.14 19.34
N GLN A 69 -10.81 1.79 18.55
CA GLN A 69 -11.09 3.22 18.69
C GLN A 69 -11.70 3.56 20.06
N ARG A 70 -12.69 2.79 20.54
CA ARG A 70 -13.26 2.96 21.89
C ARG A 70 -12.22 2.81 22.99
N LEU A 71 -11.37 1.79 22.88
CA LEU A 71 -10.27 1.56 23.81
C LEU A 71 -9.33 2.78 23.93
N LEU A 72 -9.00 3.40 22.79
CA LEU A 72 -8.20 4.63 22.77
C LEU A 72 -8.94 5.85 23.31
N ILE A 73 -10.22 6.03 22.97
CA ILE A 73 -11.06 7.12 23.50
C ILE A 73 -11.07 7.09 25.02
N GLU A 74 -11.27 5.90 25.61
CA GLU A 74 -11.28 5.69 27.05
C GLU A 74 -9.89 5.95 27.66
N ALA A 75 -8.83 5.39 27.08
CA ALA A 75 -7.47 5.52 27.59
C ALA A 75 -6.90 6.96 27.48
N LEU A 76 -7.34 7.72 26.48
CA LEU A 76 -6.92 9.09 26.20
C LEU A 76 -7.84 10.15 26.82
N ARG A 77 -8.84 9.75 27.63
CA ARG A 77 -9.69 10.67 28.42
C ARG A 77 -8.90 11.30 29.57
N VAL A 78 -7.93 12.13 29.22
CA VAL A 78 -6.99 12.79 30.12
C VAL A 78 -6.95 14.27 29.78
N LYS A 79 -6.75 15.12 30.80
CA LYS A 79 -6.68 16.56 30.62
C LYS A 79 -5.54 16.93 29.65
N ASN A 80 -5.82 17.90 28.77
CA ASN A 80 -4.88 18.41 27.77
C ASN A 80 -4.41 17.36 26.75
N ILE A 81 -5.22 16.32 26.51
CA ILE A 81 -5.03 15.41 25.37
C ILE A 81 -6.26 15.52 24.47
N THR A 82 -6.02 15.82 23.20
CA THR A 82 -7.04 15.79 22.16
C THR A 82 -6.82 14.56 21.30
N PHE A 83 -7.85 13.72 21.17
CA PHE A 83 -7.80 12.54 20.33
C PHE A 83 -8.59 12.75 19.04
N GLN A 84 -7.94 12.48 17.91
CA GLN A 84 -8.53 12.52 16.58
C GLN A 84 -8.40 11.12 15.96
N TYR A 85 -9.45 10.65 15.31
CA TYR A 85 -9.42 9.38 14.61
C TYR A 85 -10.18 9.46 13.30
N HIS A 86 -9.77 8.66 12.32
CA HIS A 86 -10.44 8.56 11.04
C HIS A 86 -11.75 7.78 11.16
N ASP A 87 -12.72 8.13 10.31
CA ASP A 87 -13.99 7.41 10.26
C ASP A 87 -13.76 5.92 9.87
N SER A 88 -14.42 5.06 10.63
CA SER A 88 -14.30 3.61 10.51
C SER A 88 -14.92 3.09 9.21
N GLN A 89 -16.04 3.66 8.77
CA GLN A 89 -16.74 3.23 7.55
C GLN A 89 -16.00 3.69 6.29
N THR A 90 -15.49 4.93 6.28
CA THR A 90 -14.60 5.42 5.21
C THR A 90 -13.38 4.53 5.08
N SER A 91 -12.78 4.11 6.19
CA SER A 91 -11.61 3.22 6.19
C SER A 91 -11.91 1.86 5.53
N ILE A 92 -13.11 1.30 5.74
CA ILE A 92 -13.55 0.04 5.10
C ILE A 92 -13.68 0.24 3.58
N MET A 93 -14.34 1.31 3.14
CA MET A 93 -14.50 1.60 1.71
C MET A 93 -13.16 1.90 1.02
N GLU A 94 -12.26 2.60 1.71
CA GLU A 94 -10.89 2.79 1.22
C GLU A 94 -10.17 1.47 1.00
N GLY A 95 -10.39 0.47 1.86
CA GLY A 95 -9.81 -0.87 1.72
C GLY A 95 -10.35 -1.62 0.51
N VAL A 96 -11.66 -1.50 0.24
CA VAL A 96 -12.31 -2.07 -0.94
C VAL A 96 -11.70 -1.49 -2.20
N PHE A 97 -11.66 -0.17 -2.33
CA PHE A 97 -11.17 0.49 -3.54
C PHE A 97 -9.65 0.42 -3.71
N ALA A 98 -8.87 0.46 -2.62
CA ALA A 98 -7.41 0.31 -2.70
C ALA A 98 -7.00 -1.03 -3.32
N ARG A 99 -7.77 -2.09 -3.08
CA ARG A 99 -7.52 -3.45 -3.60
C ARG A 99 -8.46 -3.85 -4.72
N GLY A 100 -9.15 -2.87 -5.29
CA GLY A 100 -10.20 -3.06 -6.27
C GLY A 100 -9.73 -3.70 -7.57
N ASP A 101 -10.65 -4.41 -8.21
CA ASP A 101 -10.51 -4.87 -9.59
C ASP A 101 -11.65 -4.30 -10.46
N ARG A 102 -11.71 -4.74 -11.72
CA ARG A 102 -12.71 -4.26 -12.69
C ARG A 102 -14.17 -4.44 -12.23
N ARG A 103 -14.45 -5.38 -11.32
CA ARG A 103 -15.79 -5.63 -10.77
C ARG A 103 -16.31 -4.41 -9.99
N LEU A 104 -15.42 -3.64 -9.36
CA LEU A 104 -15.80 -2.40 -8.67
C LEU A 104 -16.29 -1.29 -9.60
N GLY A 105 -16.00 -1.38 -10.90
CA GLY A 105 -16.48 -0.39 -11.87
C GLY A 105 -18.00 -0.28 -11.90
N LYS A 106 -18.71 -1.41 -11.80
CA LYS A 106 -20.18 -1.43 -11.73
C LYS A 106 -20.68 -0.78 -10.43
N ALA A 107 -20.07 -1.11 -9.28
CA ALA A 107 -20.45 -0.54 -8.00
C ALA A 107 -20.23 0.99 -7.97
N LEU A 108 -19.10 1.46 -8.47
CA LEU A 108 -18.79 2.90 -8.60
C LEU A 108 -19.83 3.62 -9.46
N TYR A 109 -20.20 3.03 -10.60
CA TYR A 109 -21.21 3.60 -11.49
C TYR A 109 -22.60 3.68 -10.84
N LEU A 110 -23.00 2.63 -10.09
CA LEU A 110 -24.28 2.60 -9.38
C LEU A 110 -24.32 3.62 -8.23
N ALA A 111 -23.25 3.74 -7.45
CA ALA A 111 -23.14 4.74 -6.39
C ALA A 111 -23.25 6.17 -6.96
N TRP A 112 -22.52 6.46 -8.04
CA TRP A 112 -22.64 7.74 -8.74
C TRP A 112 -24.06 8.01 -9.25
N LYS A 113 -24.73 7.00 -9.83
CA LYS A 113 -26.12 7.12 -10.30
C LYS A 113 -27.10 7.39 -9.15
N ALA A 114 -26.79 6.90 -7.95
CA ALA A 114 -27.55 7.17 -6.72
C ALA A 114 -27.25 8.56 -6.12
N GLY A 115 -26.38 9.35 -6.76
CA GLY A 115 -26.04 10.72 -6.35
C GLY A 115 -24.82 10.80 -5.43
N GLU A 116 -24.08 9.71 -5.23
CA GLU A 116 -22.85 9.75 -4.43
C GLU A 116 -21.76 10.55 -5.14
N SER A 117 -21.22 11.52 -4.42
CA SER A 117 -20.11 12.38 -4.83
C SER A 117 -19.50 13.02 -3.59
N PHE A 118 -18.25 13.49 -3.70
CA PHE A 118 -17.54 14.17 -2.60
C PHE A 118 -17.33 13.34 -1.33
N ASP A 119 -17.17 12.02 -1.46
CA ASP A 119 -16.95 11.08 -0.33
C ASP A 119 -15.68 11.34 0.51
N GLY A 120 -14.80 12.24 0.06
CA GLY A 120 -13.64 12.70 0.83
C GLY A 120 -14.00 13.65 1.99
N TRP A 121 -15.25 14.12 2.06
CA TRP A 121 -15.76 15.00 3.10
C TRP A 121 -16.70 14.20 4.01
N GLY A 122 -16.36 14.07 5.28
CA GLY A 122 -17.03 13.13 6.19
C GLY A 122 -18.53 13.38 6.38
N ASP A 123 -18.99 14.60 6.19
CA ASP A 123 -20.40 15.01 6.25
C ASP A 123 -21.21 14.62 4.99
N GLN A 124 -20.53 14.31 3.88
CA GLN A 124 -21.14 13.93 2.61
C GLN A 124 -21.14 12.42 2.37
N PHE A 125 -20.22 11.68 3.00
CA PHE A 125 -20.13 10.24 2.85
C PHE A 125 -21.39 9.52 3.37
N ARG A 126 -22.00 8.65 2.55
CA ARG A 126 -23.16 7.83 2.93
C ARG A 126 -22.84 6.35 2.77
N TYR A 127 -22.33 5.74 3.84
CA TYR A 127 -21.92 4.35 3.84
C TYR A 127 -23.02 3.38 3.36
N ASP A 128 -24.26 3.56 3.82
CA ASP A 128 -25.38 2.67 3.46
C ASP A 128 -25.65 2.65 1.95
N ARG A 129 -25.49 3.79 1.26
CA ARG A 129 -25.66 3.88 -0.20
C ARG A 129 -24.53 3.16 -0.95
N TRP A 130 -23.31 3.24 -0.43
CA TRP A 130 -22.19 2.47 -0.95
C TRP A 130 -22.39 0.96 -0.76
N GLN A 131 -22.89 0.53 0.40
CA GLN A 131 -23.23 -0.87 0.64
C GLN A 131 -24.31 -1.36 -0.34
N GLN A 132 -25.35 -0.57 -0.57
CA GLN A 132 -26.38 -0.87 -1.56
C GLN A 132 -25.79 -1.00 -2.98
N ALA A 133 -24.93 -0.06 -3.39
CA ALA A 133 -24.31 -0.09 -4.72
C ALA A 133 -23.40 -1.33 -4.91
N LEU A 134 -22.67 -1.74 -3.88
CA LEU A 134 -21.88 -2.97 -3.88
C LEU A 134 -22.79 -4.21 -4.01
N GLN A 135 -23.88 -4.27 -3.25
CA GLN A 135 -24.85 -5.35 -3.29
C GLN A 135 -25.51 -5.47 -4.68
N GLU A 136 -25.98 -4.37 -5.27
CA GLU A 136 -26.56 -4.34 -6.62
C GLU A 136 -25.53 -4.69 -7.71
N ALA A 137 -24.25 -4.39 -7.46
CA ALA A 137 -23.16 -4.81 -8.33
C ALA A 137 -22.83 -6.31 -8.22
N GLY A 138 -23.34 -7.01 -7.19
CA GLY A 138 -22.97 -8.40 -6.88
C GLY A 138 -21.55 -8.51 -6.34
N VAL A 139 -21.10 -7.47 -5.63
CA VAL A 139 -19.75 -7.36 -5.09
C VAL A 139 -19.79 -7.48 -3.57
N ASP A 140 -19.05 -8.45 -3.05
CA ASP A 140 -18.81 -8.60 -1.63
C ASP A 140 -17.60 -7.72 -1.19
N PRO A 141 -17.76 -6.75 -0.28
CA PRO A 141 -16.64 -5.98 0.25
C PRO A 141 -15.64 -6.83 1.04
N ASP A 142 -16.08 -7.91 1.68
CA ASP A 142 -15.24 -8.75 2.55
C ASP A 142 -14.20 -9.51 1.72
N PHE A 143 -14.55 -9.87 0.48
CA PHE A 143 -13.62 -10.39 -0.52
C PHE A 143 -12.41 -9.47 -0.73
N TYR A 144 -12.54 -8.15 -0.61
CA TYR A 144 -11.40 -7.25 -0.72
C TYR A 144 -10.72 -7.04 0.62
N ASN A 145 -11.50 -6.94 1.70
CA ASN A 145 -11.00 -6.46 2.98
C ASN A 145 -10.41 -7.52 3.90
N HIS A 146 -11.12 -8.62 4.13
CA HIS A 146 -10.88 -9.48 5.29
C HIS A 146 -10.16 -10.78 4.95
N ARG A 147 -9.88 -11.05 3.67
CA ARG A 147 -9.09 -12.23 3.32
C ARG A 147 -7.60 -11.99 3.50
N LEU A 148 -6.91 -13.03 3.95
CA LEU A 148 -5.47 -13.16 3.74
C LEU A 148 -5.20 -13.47 2.27
N ARG A 149 -4.26 -12.76 1.66
CA ARG A 149 -3.88 -12.98 0.27
C ARG A 149 -2.64 -13.84 0.17
N GLY A 150 -2.66 -14.78 -0.78
CA GLY A 150 -1.58 -15.75 -0.96
C GLY A 150 -0.33 -15.13 -1.60
N GLU A 151 0.84 -15.69 -1.29
CA GLU A 151 2.12 -15.24 -1.86
C GLU A 151 2.19 -15.41 -3.38
N THR A 152 1.41 -16.31 -3.96
CA THR A 152 1.35 -16.58 -5.41
C THR A 152 0.11 -15.97 -6.08
N GLU A 153 -0.77 -15.30 -5.31
CA GLU A 153 -1.98 -14.68 -5.85
C GLU A 153 -1.62 -13.56 -6.84
N ARG A 154 -2.31 -13.51 -7.99
CA ARG A 154 -2.14 -12.41 -8.95
C ARG A 154 -2.98 -11.23 -8.50
N PHE A 155 -2.35 -10.09 -8.26
CA PHE A 155 -3.09 -8.92 -7.80
C PHE A 155 -3.60 -8.07 -8.96
N PRO A 156 -4.81 -7.51 -8.86
CA PRO A 156 -5.39 -6.72 -9.94
C PRO A 156 -4.58 -5.47 -10.26
N TRP A 157 -3.79 -4.95 -9.32
CA TRP A 157 -2.89 -3.81 -9.54
C TRP A 157 -1.53 -4.17 -10.18
N GLU A 158 -1.18 -5.45 -10.32
CA GLU A 158 0.15 -5.88 -10.81
C GLU A 158 0.48 -5.48 -12.26
N HIS A 159 -0.55 -5.12 -13.04
CA HIS A 159 -0.34 -4.55 -14.37
C HIS A 159 0.21 -3.12 -14.35
N LEU A 160 0.18 -2.44 -13.19
CA LEU A 160 0.73 -1.08 -12.99
C LEU A 160 2.06 -1.19 -12.25
N GLN A 161 3.23 -1.02 -12.88
CA GLN A 161 4.49 -1.27 -12.17
C GLN A 161 5.16 0.01 -11.61
N PRO A 162 5.19 0.22 -10.27
CA PRO A 162 5.91 1.34 -9.65
C PRO A 162 7.41 1.07 -9.44
N GLY A 163 7.97 0.05 -10.11
CA GLY A 163 9.39 -0.31 -10.02
C GLY A 163 9.76 -1.25 -8.86
N VAL A 164 9.10 -1.16 -7.71
CA VAL A 164 9.39 -2.04 -6.56
C VAL A 164 9.17 -3.52 -6.89
N SER A 165 10.02 -4.40 -6.39
CA SER A 165 9.89 -5.85 -6.59
C SER A 165 8.97 -6.49 -5.55
N ARG A 166 8.16 -7.45 -5.99
CA ARG A 166 7.28 -8.26 -5.13
C ARG A 166 8.08 -9.02 -4.06
N ALA A 167 9.22 -9.60 -4.45
CA ALA A 167 10.12 -10.30 -3.53
C ALA A 167 10.66 -9.38 -2.43
N PHE A 168 10.99 -8.12 -2.75
CA PHE A 168 11.35 -7.14 -1.72
C PHE A 168 10.21 -6.89 -0.75
N LEU A 169 8.98 -6.65 -1.24
CA LEU A 169 7.83 -6.42 -0.36
C LEU A 169 7.52 -7.60 0.56
N ALA A 170 7.72 -8.83 0.08
CA ALA A 170 7.60 -10.04 0.90
C ALA A 170 8.67 -10.12 2.01
N ARG A 171 9.93 -9.80 1.68
CA ARG A 171 11.01 -9.72 2.69
C ARG A 171 10.74 -8.63 3.72
N GLU A 172 10.28 -7.45 3.29
CA GLU A 172 9.93 -6.36 4.20
C GLU A 172 8.78 -6.75 5.12
N TYR A 173 7.79 -7.51 4.63
CA TYR A 173 6.73 -8.03 5.46
C TYR A 173 7.24 -9.02 6.52
N ALA A 174 8.13 -9.93 6.14
CA ALA A 174 8.76 -10.87 7.08
C ALA A 174 9.56 -10.12 8.17
N ARG A 175 10.39 -9.16 7.77
CA ARG A 175 11.15 -8.29 8.70
C ARG A 175 10.24 -7.51 9.64
N ALA A 176 9.13 -6.99 9.12
CA ALA A 176 8.17 -6.24 9.93
C ALA A 176 7.51 -7.11 11.01
N LYS A 177 7.18 -8.37 10.70
CA LYS A 177 6.69 -9.34 11.70
C LYS A 177 7.71 -9.61 12.81
N GLU A 178 8.99 -9.54 12.48
CA GLU A 178 10.11 -9.70 13.42
C GLU A 178 10.52 -8.36 14.09
N GLN A 179 9.75 -7.29 13.90
CA GLN A 179 10.03 -5.94 14.41
C GLN A 179 11.41 -5.40 13.97
N MET A 180 11.93 -5.89 12.84
CA MET A 180 13.21 -5.46 12.30
C MET A 180 13.07 -4.20 11.45
N LEU A 181 13.96 -3.24 11.68
CA LEU A 181 14.02 -2.01 10.88
C LEU A 181 14.79 -2.24 9.58
N THR A 182 14.30 -1.68 8.49
CA THR A 182 15.05 -1.56 7.23
C THR A 182 15.77 -0.22 7.21
N LYS A 183 17.09 -0.26 7.00
CA LYS A 183 17.94 0.94 7.04
C LYS A 183 17.72 1.80 5.79
N ASP A 184 17.99 3.09 5.91
CA ASP A 184 17.97 3.99 4.76
C ASP A 184 19.09 3.64 3.78
N CYS A 185 18.73 3.26 2.55
CA CYS A 185 19.70 2.91 1.52
C CYS A 185 20.52 4.10 1.00
N ARG A 186 20.15 5.35 1.34
CA ARG A 186 20.92 6.56 1.00
C ARG A 186 22.19 6.69 1.83
N GLN A 187 22.14 6.23 3.08
CA GLN A 187 23.22 6.34 4.05
C GLN A 187 23.94 4.99 4.27
N GLY A 188 23.64 4.00 3.43
CA GLY A 188 24.06 2.63 3.65
C GLY A 188 24.09 1.81 2.36
N LYS A 189 23.88 0.50 2.52
CA LYS A 189 23.85 -0.44 1.40
C LYS A 189 22.45 -0.49 0.77
N CYS A 190 22.39 -0.86 -0.51
CA CYS A 190 21.13 -1.12 -1.19
C CYS A 190 20.27 -2.14 -0.44
N ASN A 191 18.97 -1.87 -0.30
CA ASN A 191 18.02 -2.85 0.24
C ASN A 191 17.45 -3.80 -0.84
N GLY A 192 17.81 -3.60 -2.11
CA GLY A 192 17.37 -4.46 -3.21
C GLY A 192 15.88 -4.35 -3.53
N CYS A 193 15.29 -3.15 -3.43
CA CYS A 193 13.90 -2.92 -3.79
C CYS A 193 13.67 -2.97 -5.32
N GLY A 194 14.70 -2.68 -6.10
CA GLY A 194 14.70 -2.72 -7.57
C GLY A 194 14.25 -1.42 -8.24
N VAL A 195 13.84 -0.39 -7.50
CA VAL A 195 13.32 0.86 -8.06
C VAL A 195 14.38 1.60 -8.88
N CYS A 196 15.55 1.88 -8.28
CA CYS A 196 16.64 2.60 -8.95
C CYS A 196 17.12 1.85 -10.19
N GLN A 197 17.27 0.53 -10.07
CA GLN A 197 17.69 -0.32 -11.18
C GLN A 197 16.66 -0.32 -12.29
N LYS A 198 15.36 -0.54 -12.00
CA LYS A 198 14.29 -0.62 -13.01
C LYS A 198 13.93 0.71 -13.65
N LEU A 199 14.01 1.81 -12.91
CA LEU A 199 13.67 3.14 -13.43
C LEU A 199 14.90 3.90 -13.96
N GLY A 200 16.11 3.48 -13.62
CA GLY A 200 17.34 4.17 -13.99
C GLY A 200 17.48 5.54 -13.30
N VAL A 201 16.97 5.66 -12.07
CA VAL A 201 16.97 6.90 -11.30
C VAL A 201 17.91 6.79 -10.09
N PRO A 202 18.79 7.78 -9.85
CA PRO A 202 19.58 7.84 -8.63
C PRO A 202 18.69 8.24 -7.44
N VAL A 203 19.07 7.84 -6.23
CA VAL A 203 18.46 8.36 -5.01
C VAL A 203 19.39 9.42 -4.44
N VAL A 204 18.90 10.65 -4.39
CA VAL A 204 19.68 11.80 -3.90
C VAL A 204 19.17 12.16 -2.51
N ASP A 205 20.09 12.33 -1.56
CA ASP A 205 19.75 12.87 -0.24
C ASP A 205 19.79 14.41 -0.24
N TYR A 206 19.47 15.02 0.91
CA TYR A 206 19.44 16.48 1.05
C TYR A 206 20.83 17.14 0.93
N SER A 207 21.91 16.35 1.03
CA SER A 207 23.29 16.83 0.87
C SER A 207 23.76 16.81 -0.58
N GLY A 208 22.92 16.30 -1.50
CA GLY A 208 23.28 16.10 -2.90
C GLY A 208 24.03 14.81 -3.16
N HIS A 209 24.24 13.96 -2.15
CA HIS A 209 24.85 12.66 -2.34
C HIS A 209 23.86 11.74 -3.06
N ALA A 210 24.23 11.32 -4.26
CA ALA A 210 23.46 10.37 -5.05
C ALA A 210 24.01 8.97 -4.81
N TYR A 211 23.19 8.08 -4.25
CA TYR A 211 23.51 6.65 -4.30
C TYR A 211 23.48 6.19 -5.76
N ASP A 212 24.64 5.78 -6.26
CA ASP A 212 24.82 5.30 -7.63
C ASP A 212 24.44 3.82 -7.75
N ALA A 213 23.18 3.59 -8.12
CA ALA A 213 22.67 2.25 -8.36
C ALA A 213 23.34 1.53 -9.55
N SER A 214 24.10 2.24 -10.41
CA SER A 214 24.80 1.63 -11.55
C SER A 214 25.99 0.77 -11.15
N ALA A 215 26.54 0.99 -9.96
CA ALA A 215 27.64 0.20 -9.40
C ALA A 215 27.19 -1.15 -8.82
N GLU A 216 25.89 -1.46 -8.80
CA GLU A 216 25.39 -2.70 -8.21
C GLU A 216 25.45 -3.90 -9.18
N PRO A 217 25.73 -5.13 -8.68
CA PRO A 217 25.95 -6.33 -9.51
C PRO A 217 24.80 -6.77 -10.43
N LYS A 218 23.63 -6.13 -10.34
CA LYS A 218 22.42 -6.44 -11.11
C LYS A 218 21.76 -5.20 -11.74
N PHE A 219 22.51 -4.10 -11.86
CA PHE A 219 22.02 -2.94 -12.58
C PHE A 219 21.93 -3.24 -14.07
N VAL A 220 20.78 -2.96 -14.67
CA VAL A 220 20.62 -2.91 -16.12
C VAL A 220 20.20 -1.48 -16.46
N PRO A 221 20.79 -0.81 -17.46
CA PRO A 221 20.32 0.50 -17.90
C PRO A 221 18.88 0.44 -18.44
N ALA A 222 18.09 1.50 -18.24
CA ALA A 222 16.71 1.58 -18.75
C ALA A 222 16.66 1.50 -20.28
N ALA A 223 17.67 2.04 -20.97
CA ALA A 223 17.80 1.96 -22.42
C ALA A 223 17.94 0.51 -22.92
N GLU A 224 18.77 -0.30 -22.27
CA GLU A 224 18.99 -1.71 -22.64
C GLU A 224 17.76 -2.59 -22.39
N ARG A 225 17.03 -2.32 -21.30
CA ARG A 225 15.73 -2.99 -21.06
C ARG A 225 14.71 -2.67 -22.14
N THR A 226 14.57 -1.39 -22.48
CA THR A 226 13.57 -0.94 -23.46
C THR A 226 13.87 -1.51 -24.85
N ALA A 227 15.16 -1.58 -25.22
CA ALA A 227 15.62 -2.24 -26.44
C ALA A 227 15.30 -3.74 -26.45
N SER A 228 15.54 -4.44 -25.34
CA SER A 228 15.26 -5.88 -25.20
C SER A 228 13.77 -6.20 -25.29
N VAL A 229 12.92 -5.41 -24.62
CA VAL A 229 11.45 -5.55 -24.68
C VAL A 229 10.93 -5.27 -26.10
N ARG A 230 11.41 -4.20 -26.75
CA ARG A 230 11.05 -3.92 -28.15
C ARG A 230 11.49 -5.03 -29.11
N LYS A 231 12.67 -5.62 -28.89
CA LYS A 231 13.17 -6.76 -29.68
C LYS A 231 12.30 -7.99 -29.49
N ALA A 232 11.93 -8.32 -28.26
CA ALA A 232 11.03 -9.44 -27.96
C ALA A 232 9.62 -9.23 -28.55
N LEU A 233 9.08 -8.01 -28.46
CA LEU A 233 7.80 -7.65 -29.06
C LEU A 233 7.80 -7.76 -30.58
N ARG A 234 8.86 -7.29 -31.24
CA ARG A 234 9.02 -7.44 -32.70
C ARG A 234 9.11 -8.90 -33.11
N ALA A 235 9.87 -9.71 -32.37
CA ALA A 235 9.98 -11.14 -32.64
C ALA A 235 8.64 -11.86 -32.47
N ALA A 236 7.90 -11.56 -31.39
CA ALA A 236 6.58 -12.15 -31.15
C ALA A 236 5.54 -11.72 -32.20
N ALA A 237 5.56 -10.46 -32.64
CA ALA A 237 4.65 -9.98 -33.68
C ALA A 237 4.96 -10.56 -35.06
N ALA A 238 6.25 -10.66 -35.41
CA ALA A 238 6.68 -11.33 -36.64
C ALA A 238 6.29 -12.82 -36.65
N ALA A 239 6.44 -13.52 -35.52
CA ALA A 239 6.01 -14.91 -35.38
C ALA A 239 4.47 -15.07 -35.49
N ALA A 240 3.71 -14.04 -35.16
CA ALA A 240 2.26 -13.98 -35.29
C ALA A 240 1.78 -13.41 -36.65
N GLY A 241 2.68 -13.15 -37.59
CA GLY A 241 2.35 -12.66 -38.94
C GLY A 241 1.93 -11.18 -39.01
N TYR A 242 2.21 -10.40 -37.96
CA TYR A 242 1.91 -8.97 -37.93
C TYR A 242 3.15 -8.13 -38.26
N ASP A 243 3.05 -7.28 -39.29
CA ASP A 243 4.07 -6.28 -39.60
C ASP A 243 3.86 -5.02 -38.74
N LEU A 244 4.63 -4.89 -37.65
CA LEU A 244 4.53 -3.78 -36.70
C LEU A 244 5.24 -2.51 -37.24
N LEU A 245 4.72 -1.94 -38.33
CA LEU A 245 5.07 -0.57 -38.75
C LEU A 245 4.03 0.48 -38.33
N ALA A 246 2.90 0.07 -37.74
CA ALA A 246 1.89 0.98 -37.21
C ALA A 246 1.89 1.02 -35.66
N PRO A 247 1.98 2.21 -35.01
CA PRO A 247 2.06 2.35 -33.54
C PRO A 247 0.90 1.73 -32.78
N ALA A 248 -0.29 1.65 -33.40
CA ALA A 248 -1.52 1.18 -32.76
C ALA A 248 -1.55 -0.35 -32.54
N VAL A 249 -0.88 -1.14 -33.37
CA VAL A 249 -0.89 -2.62 -33.27
C VAL A 249 0.11 -3.12 -32.22
N ALA A 250 1.17 -2.35 -31.97
CA ALA A 250 2.20 -2.69 -30.98
C ALA A 250 1.67 -2.68 -29.54
N GLN A 251 0.69 -1.82 -29.21
CA GLN A 251 0.07 -1.76 -27.89
C GLN A 251 -0.81 -2.97 -27.60
N VAL A 252 -1.55 -3.47 -28.60
CA VAL A 252 -2.44 -4.63 -28.46
C VAL A 252 -1.64 -5.93 -28.40
N ALA A 253 -0.61 -6.08 -29.24
CA ALA A 253 0.28 -7.24 -29.23
C ALA A 253 1.06 -7.39 -27.91
N ALA A 254 1.47 -6.27 -27.29
CA ALA A 254 2.15 -6.28 -26.00
C ALA A 254 1.28 -6.79 -24.84
N ALA A 255 -0.01 -6.42 -24.83
CA ALA A 255 -0.95 -6.90 -23.83
C ALA A 255 -1.23 -8.42 -23.96
N THR A 256 -1.18 -8.97 -25.18
CA THR A 256 -1.42 -10.39 -25.45
C THR A 256 -0.18 -11.25 -25.21
N ALA A 257 1.01 -10.76 -25.56
CA ALA A 257 2.28 -11.46 -25.31
C ALA A 257 2.61 -11.56 -23.81
N TYR A 258 2.29 -10.53 -23.02
CA TYR A 258 2.44 -10.56 -21.55
C TYR A 258 1.51 -11.59 -20.88
N LYS A 259 0.36 -11.91 -21.50
CA LYS A 259 -0.54 -12.98 -21.06
C LYS A 259 -0.06 -14.38 -21.46
N ALA A 260 0.68 -14.50 -22.56
CA ALA A 260 1.15 -15.78 -23.09
C ALA A 260 2.51 -16.22 -22.49
N ALA A 261 3.39 -15.27 -22.17
CA ALA A 261 4.71 -15.54 -21.59
C ALA A 261 4.64 -15.75 -20.07
N GLY A 262 3.86 -16.74 -19.62
CA GLY A 262 3.66 -17.07 -18.20
C GLY A 262 4.90 -16.83 -17.33
N THR A 263 4.68 -16.25 -16.15
CA THR A 263 5.71 -15.83 -15.17
C THR A 263 6.89 -16.82 -15.15
N PRO A 264 8.15 -16.39 -15.36
CA PRO A 264 9.27 -17.32 -15.35
C PRO A 264 9.30 -18.01 -13.98
N ALA A 265 9.36 -19.34 -13.99
CA ALA A 265 9.54 -20.15 -12.80
C ALA A 265 10.79 -19.70 -12.05
N ALA A 266 10.70 -19.63 -10.73
CA ALA A 266 11.84 -19.42 -9.86
C ALA A 266 12.75 -20.65 -9.96
N GLU A 267 13.81 -20.55 -10.76
CA GLU A 267 14.92 -21.51 -10.67
C GLU A 267 15.71 -21.24 -9.39
N GLY A 268 15.89 -22.31 -8.62
CA GLY A 268 16.47 -22.32 -7.30
C GLY A 268 17.92 -21.85 -7.27
N VAL A 269 18.27 -21.16 -6.19
CA VAL A 269 19.66 -20.95 -5.81
C VAL A 269 19.97 -22.02 -4.77
N ALA A 270 20.72 -23.04 -5.21
CA ALA A 270 21.46 -23.94 -4.35
C ALA A 270 22.71 -23.23 -3.82
N GLU A 271 23.04 -23.54 -2.56
CA GLU A 271 24.19 -23.15 -1.73
C GLU A 271 24.36 -21.68 -1.33
#